data_AF-A0A382LU61-F1
#
_entry.id   AF-A0A382LU61-F1
#
_cell.length_a   1.000
_cell.length_b   1.000
_cell.length_c   1.000
_cell.angle_alpha   90.00
_cell.angle_beta   90.00
_cell.angle_gamma   90.00
#
_symmetry.space_group_name_H-M   'P 1'
#
loop_
_entity.id
_entity.type
_entity.pdbx_description
1 polymer ?
#
loop_
_entity_poly.entity_id
_entity_poly.type
_entity_poly.pdbx_seq_one_letter_code
_entity_poly.pdbx_strand_id
1 'polypeptide(L)'
;MELKMICKSKIINSFFLFSLLIVPIVISVNAIAQEKGKGMSIHEAEGRLSKGNPWMPAEYQILNINNIWTWARRNGRSGHSPAGDYGTFFPRGKTYILYQDGFVFGSKAYLDAEHTQPAPFGQTVRVGGATYGTGYTAGWVNGQGATATREPLDSPLNRMFRVRRDWKEMPYAEAARDAAESNEITLESVTDAHVQLILDEYANSWKLWP
;
A
#
# COMPACT_ATOMS: atom_id res chain seq x y z
N MET A 1 -35.73 50.94 71.55
CA MET A 1 -35.90 50.83 70.09
C MET A 1 -35.16 49.57 69.66
N GLU A 2 -35.91 48.53 69.32
CA GLU A 2 -35.48 47.13 69.26
C GLU A 2 -34.40 46.86 68.21
N LEU A 3 -33.33 46.15 68.61
CA LEU A 3 -32.35 45.57 67.71
C LEU A 3 -32.86 44.17 67.29
N LYS A 4 -33.36 44.05 66.05
CA LYS A 4 -33.81 42.77 65.48
C LYS A 4 -32.64 41.82 65.27
N MET A 5 -32.69 40.66 65.92
CA MET A 5 -31.98 39.45 65.53
C MET A 5 -32.40 39.02 64.12
N ILE A 6 -31.43 38.77 63.23
CA ILE A 6 -31.64 37.92 62.06
C ILE A 6 -30.55 36.84 62.03
N CYS A 7 -30.99 35.64 62.37
CA CYS A 7 -30.37 34.36 62.06
C CYS A 7 -30.38 34.13 60.55
N LYS A 8 -29.27 33.61 59.99
CA LYS A 8 -29.29 32.42 59.10
C LYS A 8 -27.88 32.03 58.66
N SER A 9 -27.38 31.01 59.35
CA SER A 9 -26.58 29.92 58.80
C SER A 9 -27.06 29.50 57.39
N LYS A 10 -26.11 29.10 56.53
CA LYS A 10 -26.21 28.52 55.16
C LYS A 10 -25.67 29.39 54.01
N ILE A 11 -24.49 30.00 54.16
CA ILE A 11 -23.71 30.52 53.01
C ILE A 11 -22.32 29.88 53.01
N ILE A 12 -22.22 28.55 53.01
CA ILE A 12 -20.94 27.84 52.77
C ILE A 12 -21.08 26.61 51.84
N ASN A 13 -22.26 26.00 51.67
CA ASN A 13 -22.38 24.70 50.96
C ASN A 13 -23.04 24.73 49.57
N SER A 14 -22.81 25.75 48.74
CA SER A 14 -23.36 25.72 47.36
C SER A 14 -22.33 25.91 46.23
N PHE A 15 -21.09 26.27 46.55
CA PHE A 15 -20.02 26.38 45.54
C PHE A 15 -19.16 25.11 45.38
N PHE A 16 -19.27 24.14 46.29
CA PHE A 16 -18.50 22.88 46.25
C PHE A 16 -19.23 21.69 45.62
N LEU A 17 -20.53 21.81 45.32
CA LEU A 17 -21.32 20.75 44.69
C LEU A 17 -21.54 20.95 43.19
N PHE A 18 -21.19 22.12 42.63
CA PHE A 18 -21.27 22.38 41.19
C PHE A 18 -19.96 22.12 40.44
N SER A 19 -18.84 21.97 41.16
CA SER A 19 -17.52 21.67 40.58
C SER A 19 -17.28 20.18 40.36
N LEU A 20 -18.13 19.30 40.90
CA LEU A 20 -17.99 17.84 40.82
C LEU A 20 -18.83 17.17 39.71
N LEU A 21 -19.57 17.95 38.93
CA LEU A 21 -20.45 17.44 37.85
C LEU A 21 -20.02 17.86 36.43
N ILE A 22 -18.92 18.61 36.28
CA ILE A 22 -18.40 19.05 34.96
C ILE A 22 -17.08 18.33 34.57
N VAL A 23 -16.58 17.40 35.41
CA VAL A 23 -15.31 16.68 35.19
C VAL A 23 -15.50 15.15 35.14
N PRO A 24 -16.45 14.65 34.32
CA PRO A 24 -16.00 13.74 33.27
C PRO A 24 -16.89 13.80 32.01
N ILE A 25 -16.79 14.86 31.20
CA ILE A 25 -17.36 14.88 29.83
C ILE A 25 -16.29 15.16 28.75
N VAL A 26 -15.00 15.22 29.13
CA VAL A 26 -13.90 15.55 28.18
C VAL A 26 -12.82 14.46 28.07
N ILE A 27 -13.14 13.18 28.34
CA ILE A 27 -12.18 12.07 28.11
C ILE A 27 -12.76 10.95 27.21
N SER A 28 -13.94 11.13 26.61
CA SER A 28 -14.60 10.08 25.82
C SER A 28 -14.71 10.36 24.32
N VAL A 29 -13.69 10.98 23.71
CA VAL A 29 -13.51 10.98 22.24
C VAL A 29 -12.04 10.81 21.84
N ASN A 30 -11.40 9.74 22.32
CA ASN A 30 -10.25 9.13 21.66
C ASN A 30 -10.21 7.60 21.88
N ALA A 31 -11.37 7.00 22.12
CA ALA A 31 -11.53 5.58 21.88
C ALA A 31 -11.91 5.42 20.41
N ILE A 32 -10.91 5.45 19.52
CA ILE A 32 -11.01 4.67 18.29
C ILE A 32 -11.23 3.25 18.78
N ALA A 33 -12.48 2.77 18.66
CA ALA A 33 -12.75 1.35 18.71
C ALA A 33 -11.95 0.73 17.56
N GLN A 34 -10.74 0.27 17.85
CA GLN A 34 -10.20 -0.86 17.12
C GLN A 34 -11.17 -1.99 17.42
N GLU A 35 -12.14 -2.18 16.51
CA GLU A 35 -12.70 -3.50 16.33
C GLU A 35 -11.49 -4.42 16.20
N LYS A 36 -11.26 -5.23 17.23
CA LYS A 36 -10.37 -6.37 17.17
C LYS A 36 -11.09 -7.39 16.29
N GLY A 37 -11.24 -7.05 15.01
CA GLY A 37 -11.61 -8.00 13.98
C GLY A 37 -10.67 -9.18 14.16
N LYS A 38 -11.23 -10.40 14.11
CA LYS A 38 -10.43 -11.61 14.03
C LYS A 38 -9.27 -11.31 13.08
N GLY A 39 -8.05 -11.33 13.62
CA GLY A 39 -6.86 -10.93 12.87
C GLY A 39 -6.88 -11.68 11.55
N MET A 40 -7.11 -10.95 10.47
CA MET A 40 -7.12 -11.52 9.14
C MET A 40 -5.74 -12.09 8.91
N SER A 41 -5.66 -13.34 8.47
CA SER A 41 -4.35 -13.91 8.14
C SER A 41 -3.68 -13.03 7.07
N ILE A 42 -2.36 -12.92 7.08
CA ILE A 42 -1.61 -12.15 6.05
C ILE A 42 -2.05 -12.60 4.65
N HIS A 43 -2.33 -13.90 4.49
CA HIS A 43 -2.85 -14.49 3.26
C HIS A 43 -4.27 -14.03 2.88
N GLU A 44 -5.20 -13.89 3.84
CA GLU A 44 -6.53 -13.32 3.57
C GLU A 44 -6.47 -11.81 3.29
N ALA A 45 -5.53 -11.09 3.92
CA ALA A 45 -5.32 -9.67 3.67
C ALA A 45 -4.75 -9.42 2.26
N GLU A 46 -3.79 -10.23 1.80
CA GLU A 46 -3.22 -10.16 0.44
C GLU A 46 -4.26 -10.43 -0.66
N GLY A 47 -5.33 -11.18 -0.36
CA GLY A 47 -6.37 -11.57 -1.32
C GLY A 47 -7.44 -10.50 -1.60
N ARG A 48 -7.53 -9.41 -0.83
CA ARG A 48 -8.61 -8.41 -0.93
C ARG A 48 -8.12 -7.07 -1.46
N LEU A 49 -9.01 -6.31 -2.12
CA LEU A 49 -8.78 -4.88 -2.34
C LEU A 49 -8.98 -4.17 -1.02
N SER A 50 -7.91 -3.56 -0.52
CA SER A 50 -7.98 -2.59 0.56
C SER A 50 -7.52 -1.23 0.02
N LYS A 51 -8.18 -0.18 0.50
CA LYS A 51 -7.64 1.18 0.34
C LYS A 51 -6.39 1.28 1.20
N GLY A 52 -5.29 1.72 0.61
CA GLY A 52 -4.00 1.88 1.28
C GLY A 52 -3.56 3.33 1.35
N ASN A 53 -2.44 3.57 2.03
CA ASN A 53 -1.72 4.84 1.97
C ASN A 53 -1.04 4.95 0.59
N PRO A 54 -1.32 5.95 -0.27
CA PRO A 54 -0.72 6.04 -1.61
C PRO A 54 0.80 5.84 -1.66
N TRP A 55 1.53 6.25 -0.63
CA TRP A 55 2.98 6.02 -0.53
C TRP A 55 3.32 4.76 0.27
N MET A 56 3.39 3.60 -0.40
CA MET A 56 3.98 2.35 0.13
C MET A 56 4.85 1.68 -0.94
N PRO A 57 6.05 2.24 -1.22
CA PRO A 57 6.88 1.83 -2.34
C PRO A 57 7.38 0.38 -2.30
N ALA A 58 7.33 -0.28 -1.13
CA ALA A 58 7.63 -1.70 -1.01
C ALA A 58 6.49 -2.61 -1.50
N GLU A 59 5.23 -2.17 -1.38
CA GLU A 59 4.06 -2.97 -1.73
C GLU A 59 3.66 -2.78 -3.19
N TYR A 60 3.74 -1.55 -3.70
CA TYR A 60 3.40 -1.21 -5.08
C TYR A 60 4.34 -0.18 -5.65
N GLN A 61 4.51 -0.28 -6.96
CA GLN A 61 5.21 0.68 -7.78
C GLN A 61 4.42 0.94 -9.06
N ILE A 62 4.83 1.98 -9.76
CA ILE A 62 4.24 2.33 -11.04
C ILE A 62 5.20 1.89 -12.15
N LEU A 63 4.64 1.21 -13.14
CA LEU A 63 5.28 0.93 -14.41
C LEU A 63 4.98 2.05 -15.40
N ASN A 64 6.03 2.78 -15.78
CA ASN A 64 5.94 3.87 -16.76
C ASN A 64 6.76 3.46 -17.98
N ILE A 65 6.07 3.03 -19.04
CA ILE A 65 6.71 2.70 -20.32
C ILE A 65 6.01 3.50 -21.41
N ASN A 66 6.77 4.32 -22.13
CA ASN A 66 6.25 5.27 -23.12
C ASN A 66 5.17 6.17 -22.51
N ASN A 67 3.94 6.02 -22.99
CA ASN A 67 2.79 6.81 -22.57
C ASN A 67 1.77 5.97 -21.78
N ILE A 68 2.15 4.75 -21.37
CA ILE A 68 1.38 3.91 -20.47
C ILE A 68 1.92 4.13 -19.06
N TRP A 69 0.98 4.28 -18.13
CA TRP A 69 1.21 4.37 -16.71
C TRP A 69 0.31 3.36 -16.04
N THR A 70 0.87 2.46 -15.21
CA THR A 70 0.07 1.48 -14.48
C THR A 70 0.64 1.11 -13.12
N TRP A 71 -0.24 0.92 -12.13
CA TRP A 71 0.13 0.38 -10.81
C TRP A 71 0.39 -1.12 -10.87
N ALA A 72 1.47 -1.56 -10.24
CA ALA A 72 1.79 -2.96 -10.02
C ALA A 72 2.12 -3.21 -8.54
N ARG A 73 1.59 -4.30 -7.98
CA ARG A 73 1.85 -4.74 -6.60
C ARG A 73 2.79 -5.94 -6.59
N ARG A 74 3.55 -6.11 -5.51
CA ARG A 74 4.48 -7.24 -5.32
C ARG A 74 3.79 -8.62 -5.33
N ASN A 75 2.48 -8.65 -5.13
CA ASN A 75 1.65 -9.84 -5.19
C ASN A 75 1.05 -10.08 -6.59
N GLY A 76 1.52 -9.38 -7.63
CA GLY A 76 1.10 -9.60 -9.03
C GLY A 76 -0.30 -9.10 -9.37
N ARG A 77 -0.95 -8.35 -8.47
CA ARG A 77 -2.14 -7.56 -8.77
C ARG A 77 -1.73 -6.20 -9.35
N SER A 78 -2.39 -5.74 -10.39
CA SER A 78 -2.02 -4.49 -11.07
C SER A 78 -3.26 -3.71 -11.57
N GLY A 79 -3.03 -2.53 -12.13
CA GLY A 79 -4.05 -1.73 -12.80
C GLY A 79 -5.08 -1.08 -11.89
N HIS A 80 -4.93 -1.18 -10.56
CA HIS A 80 -5.82 -0.58 -9.55
C HIS A 80 -5.02 0.27 -8.57
N SER A 81 -5.39 1.53 -8.37
CA SER A 81 -4.63 2.46 -7.52
C SER A 81 -4.66 2.04 -6.04
N PRO A 82 -3.64 2.41 -5.24
CA PRO A 82 -3.67 2.31 -3.79
C PRO A 82 -4.89 2.97 -3.14
N ALA A 83 -5.35 4.13 -3.61
CA ALA A 83 -6.50 4.83 -3.03
C ALA A 83 -7.88 4.22 -3.37
N GLY A 84 -7.92 3.23 -4.27
CA GLY A 84 -9.16 2.55 -4.64
C GLY A 84 -9.74 2.90 -6.01
N ASP A 85 -8.94 3.51 -6.88
CA ASP A 85 -9.39 4.04 -8.18
C ASP A 85 -8.76 3.27 -9.36
N TYR A 86 -9.07 3.69 -10.58
CA TYR A 86 -8.41 3.22 -11.79
C TYR A 86 -6.91 3.35 -11.67
N GLY A 87 -6.19 2.34 -12.16
CA GLY A 87 -4.75 2.29 -12.02
C GLY A 87 -3.98 2.10 -13.31
N THR A 88 -4.62 2.12 -14.48
CA THR A 88 -3.93 2.12 -15.79
C THR A 88 -4.44 3.26 -16.68
N PHE A 89 -3.52 4.09 -17.14
CA PHE A 89 -3.82 5.31 -17.91
C PHE A 89 -3.06 5.31 -19.25
N PHE A 90 -3.77 5.71 -20.31
CA PHE A 90 -3.19 5.94 -21.63
C PHE A 90 -4.01 6.99 -22.41
N PRO A 91 -3.39 8.08 -22.90
CA PRO A 91 -2.08 8.59 -22.53
C PRO A 91 -1.89 8.80 -21.01
N ARG A 92 -0.64 8.72 -20.52
CA ARG A 92 -0.27 8.96 -19.11
C ARG A 92 -0.88 10.28 -18.63
N GLY A 93 -1.69 10.21 -17.58
CA GLY A 93 -2.38 11.37 -16.99
C GLY A 93 -3.52 11.96 -17.82
N LYS A 94 -4.11 11.22 -18.78
CA LYS A 94 -5.26 11.68 -19.59
C LYS A 94 -6.55 10.92 -19.30
N THR A 95 -6.61 9.65 -19.64
CA THR A 95 -7.80 8.80 -19.39
C THR A 95 -7.35 7.46 -18.87
N TYR A 96 -8.18 6.84 -18.04
CA TYR A 96 -8.01 5.46 -17.66
C TYR A 96 -8.49 4.54 -18.79
N ILE A 97 -7.89 3.36 -18.87
CA ILE A 97 -8.26 2.32 -19.85
C ILE A 97 -8.54 0.97 -19.18
N LEU A 98 -8.04 0.74 -17.97
CA LEU A 98 -8.28 -0.47 -17.18
C LEU A 98 -8.44 -0.09 -15.70
N TYR A 99 -9.43 -0.70 -15.04
CA TYR A 99 -9.66 -0.55 -13.60
C TYR A 99 -8.84 -1.52 -12.76
N GLN A 100 -8.59 -2.72 -13.30
CA GLN A 100 -7.74 -3.71 -12.68
C GLN A 100 -7.32 -4.76 -13.71
N ASP A 101 -6.09 -5.24 -13.57
CA ASP A 101 -5.56 -6.41 -14.24
C ASP A 101 -4.69 -7.23 -13.26
N GLY A 102 -3.97 -8.19 -13.82
CA GLY A 102 -3.04 -9.01 -13.08
C GLY A 102 -1.99 -9.61 -14.00
N PHE A 103 -1.05 -10.32 -13.41
CA PHE A 103 0.03 -10.96 -14.12
C PHE A 103 -0.34 -12.37 -14.58
N VAL A 104 -0.07 -12.69 -15.86
CA VAL A 104 -0.21 -14.03 -16.43
C VAL A 104 1.13 -14.50 -16.95
N PHE A 105 1.53 -15.71 -16.60
CA PHE A 105 2.77 -16.35 -17.03
C PHE A 105 2.50 -17.72 -17.65
N GLY A 106 3.34 -18.10 -18.59
CA GLY A 106 3.30 -19.42 -19.22
C GLY A 106 4.69 -20.00 -19.35
N SER A 107 4.83 -21.30 -19.12
CA SER A 107 6.08 -22.03 -19.35
C SER A 107 5.84 -23.44 -19.87
N LYS A 108 6.86 -23.98 -20.51
CA LYS A 108 6.94 -25.41 -20.81
C LYS A 108 7.16 -26.16 -19.50
N ALA A 109 6.36 -27.18 -19.26
CA ALA A 109 6.34 -27.87 -17.97
C ALA A 109 7.29 -29.09 -17.99
N TYR A 110 8.50 -28.89 -18.50
CA TYR A 110 9.60 -29.85 -18.54
C TYR A 110 10.93 -29.14 -18.29
N LEU A 111 11.88 -29.84 -17.66
CA LEU A 111 13.16 -29.28 -17.21
C LEU A 111 14.05 -28.89 -18.40
N ASP A 112 14.10 -29.73 -19.43
CA ASP A 112 14.89 -29.56 -20.66
C ASP A 112 14.34 -30.48 -21.78
N ALA A 113 15.01 -30.51 -22.94
CA ALA A 113 14.59 -31.32 -24.08
C ALA A 113 14.67 -32.84 -23.84
N GLU A 114 15.43 -33.29 -22.83
CA GLU A 114 15.62 -34.70 -22.48
C GLU A 114 14.56 -35.16 -21.47
N HIS A 115 13.99 -34.24 -20.69
CA HIS A 115 12.97 -34.51 -19.68
C HIS A 115 11.55 -34.25 -20.22
N THR A 116 11.11 -35.03 -21.20
CA THR A 116 9.77 -34.88 -21.83
C THR A 116 8.60 -35.32 -20.95
N GLN A 117 8.83 -35.65 -19.68
CA GLN A 117 7.76 -36.04 -18.76
C GLN A 117 6.85 -34.84 -18.51
N PRO A 118 5.57 -34.90 -18.92
CA PRO A 118 4.67 -33.79 -18.70
C PRO A 118 4.51 -33.56 -17.20
N ALA A 119 4.39 -32.30 -16.79
CA ALA A 119 3.88 -31.97 -15.46
C ALA A 119 2.54 -32.71 -15.20
N PRO A 120 2.10 -32.85 -13.92
CA PRO A 120 0.88 -33.57 -13.58
C PRO A 120 -0.27 -33.26 -14.56
N PHE A 121 -1.07 -34.27 -14.93
CA PHE A 121 -2.16 -34.18 -15.92
C PHE A 121 -1.75 -34.12 -17.41
N GLY A 122 -0.54 -34.54 -17.78
CA GLY A 122 -0.18 -34.70 -19.20
C GLY A 122 0.01 -33.39 -19.96
N GLN A 123 0.25 -32.29 -19.25
CA GLN A 123 0.34 -30.95 -19.83
C GLN A 123 1.79 -30.55 -20.12
N THR A 124 2.09 -30.32 -21.40
CA THR A 124 3.41 -29.89 -21.90
C THR A 124 3.66 -28.39 -21.72
N VAL A 125 2.59 -27.59 -21.65
CA VAL A 125 2.62 -26.14 -21.39
C VAL A 125 1.68 -25.85 -20.24
N ARG A 126 2.11 -25.00 -19.30
CA ARG A 126 1.27 -24.50 -18.22
C ARG A 126 1.22 -23.00 -18.25
N VAL A 127 0.01 -22.47 -18.14
CA VAL A 127 -0.25 -21.05 -17.96
C VAL A 127 -0.83 -20.88 -16.56
N GLY A 128 -0.17 -20.06 -15.76
CA GLY A 128 -0.62 -19.62 -14.44
C GLY A 128 -0.92 -18.13 -14.51
N GLY A 129 -1.88 -17.66 -13.74
CA GLY A 129 -2.42 -16.32 -13.98
C GLY A 129 -3.23 -15.79 -12.84
N ALA A 130 -3.11 -14.50 -12.62
CA ALA A 130 -4.18 -13.71 -12.05
C ALA A 130 -4.60 -12.65 -13.07
N THR A 131 -5.90 -12.44 -13.23
CA THR A 131 -6.46 -11.38 -14.06
C THR A 131 -7.17 -10.37 -13.15
N TYR A 132 -8.50 -10.36 -13.13
CA TYR A 132 -9.28 -9.34 -12.42
C TYR A 132 -9.49 -9.64 -10.93
N GLY A 133 -9.59 -10.91 -10.53
CA GLY A 133 -10.15 -11.28 -9.21
C GLY A 133 -9.13 -11.53 -8.10
N THR A 134 -7.86 -11.74 -8.41
CA THR A 134 -6.91 -12.34 -7.46
C THR A 134 -5.51 -11.73 -7.60
N GLY A 135 -4.71 -11.84 -6.54
CA GLY A 135 -3.26 -11.71 -6.59
C GLY A 135 -2.62 -13.07 -6.30
N TYR A 136 -1.31 -13.14 -6.47
CA TYR A 136 -0.45 -14.23 -6.02
C TYR A 136 -0.01 -14.02 -4.56
N THR A 137 0.75 -14.96 -4.02
CA THR A 137 1.55 -14.71 -2.83
C THR A 137 2.85 -14.01 -3.24
N ALA A 138 3.21 -12.93 -2.54
CA ALA A 138 4.42 -12.18 -2.84
C ALA A 138 5.70 -12.96 -2.51
N GLY A 139 6.81 -12.59 -3.15
CA GLY A 139 8.14 -13.19 -2.96
C GLY A 139 8.53 -14.11 -4.11
N TRP A 140 9.74 -13.93 -4.64
CA TRP A 140 10.26 -14.80 -5.68
C TRP A 140 10.66 -16.17 -5.13
N VAL A 141 10.91 -17.10 -6.05
CA VAL A 141 11.38 -18.45 -5.72
C VAL A 141 12.91 -18.46 -5.71
N ASN A 142 13.51 -18.81 -4.58
CA ASN A 142 14.93 -19.04 -4.41
C ASN A 142 15.27 -20.51 -4.66
N GLY A 143 16.24 -20.76 -5.54
CA GLY A 143 16.69 -22.11 -5.90
C GLY A 143 15.80 -22.79 -6.97
N GLN A 144 15.98 -24.10 -7.13
CA GLN A 144 15.25 -24.92 -8.11
C GLN A 144 14.75 -26.23 -7.50
N GLY A 145 13.75 -26.84 -8.15
CA GLY A 145 13.24 -28.16 -7.77
C GLY A 145 12.48 -28.18 -6.44
N ALA A 146 12.43 -29.36 -5.81
CA ALA A 146 11.64 -29.59 -4.60
C ALA A 146 12.16 -28.84 -3.35
N THR A 147 13.40 -28.35 -3.38
CA THR A 147 14.02 -27.59 -2.28
C THR A 147 13.88 -26.08 -2.46
N ALA A 148 13.25 -25.63 -3.55
CA ALA A 148 13.05 -24.21 -3.79
C ALA A 148 12.15 -23.61 -2.70
N THR A 149 12.54 -22.43 -2.21
CA THR A 149 11.81 -21.73 -1.13
C THR A 149 11.37 -20.36 -1.60
N ARG A 150 10.28 -19.84 -1.02
CA ARG A 150 9.82 -18.48 -1.29
C ARG A 150 10.66 -17.50 -0.48
N GLU A 151 11.03 -16.38 -1.10
CA GLU A 151 11.61 -15.25 -0.37
C GLU A 151 10.68 -14.83 0.79
N PRO A 152 11.20 -14.65 2.02
CA PRO A 152 10.38 -14.26 3.16
C PRO A 152 9.57 -12.98 2.89
N LEU A 153 8.35 -12.90 3.44
CA LEU A 153 7.46 -11.75 3.24
C LEU A 153 7.96 -10.47 3.92
N ASP A 154 8.78 -10.63 4.96
CA ASP A 154 9.42 -9.55 5.73
C ASP A 154 10.80 -9.17 5.20
N SER A 155 11.30 -9.87 4.16
CA SER A 155 12.56 -9.52 3.52
C SER A 155 12.47 -8.16 2.84
N PRO A 156 13.48 -7.27 2.97
CA PRO A 156 13.50 -5.99 2.25
C PRO A 156 13.61 -6.19 0.73
N LEU A 157 13.93 -7.40 0.28
CA LEU A 157 13.99 -7.78 -1.13
C LEU A 157 12.62 -8.17 -1.69
N ASN A 158 11.65 -8.52 -0.83
CA ASN A 158 10.29 -8.83 -1.24
C ASN A 158 9.48 -7.55 -1.46
N ARG A 159 9.80 -6.87 -2.56
CA ARG A 159 9.21 -5.59 -2.94
C ARG A 159 9.15 -5.41 -4.44
N MET A 160 8.42 -4.39 -4.87
CA MET A 160 8.54 -3.86 -6.22
C MET A 160 9.74 -2.91 -6.29
N PHE A 161 10.63 -3.13 -7.27
CA PHE A 161 11.75 -2.23 -7.54
C PHE A 161 11.36 -1.23 -8.63
N ARG A 162 11.73 0.04 -8.44
CA ARG A 162 11.61 1.07 -9.46
C ARG A 162 13.02 1.48 -9.89
N VAL A 163 13.46 1.00 -11.04
CA VAL A 163 14.84 1.19 -11.49
C VAL A 163 14.88 2.04 -12.76
N ARG A 164 15.67 3.11 -12.69
CA ARG A 164 15.88 4.05 -13.80
C ARG A 164 17.33 4.51 -13.84
N ARG A 165 18.04 4.38 -14.96
CA ARG A 165 19.49 4.63 -15.03
C ARG A 165 19.90 6.08 -14.75
N ASP A 166 19.10 7.02 -15.22
CA ASP A 166 19.34 8.47 -15.17
C ASP A 166 18.70 9.14 -13.95
N TRP A 167 18.25 8.40 -12.93
CA TRP A 167 17.54 8.97 -11.77
C TRP A 167 18.31 10.10 -11.06
N LYS A 168 19.64 10.07 -11.09
CA LYS A 168 20.52 11.10 -10.50
C LYS A 168 20.56 12.42 -11.29
N GLU A 169 20.31 12.33 -12.60
CA GLU A 169 20.37 13.44 -13.55
C GLU A 169 18.97 13.82 -14.06
N MET A 170 17.93 13.15 -13.55
CA MET A 170 16.55 13.33 -13.95
C MET A 170 16.10 14.77 -13.68
N PRO A 171 15.42 15.44 -14.64
CA PRO A 171 14.90 16.77 -14.43
C PRO A 171 13.91 16.82 -13.26
N TYR A 172 13.94 17.91 -12.48
CA TYR A 172 13.02 18.11 -11.36
C TYR A 172 11.55 17.92 -11.76
N ALA A 173 11.13 18.44 -12.92
CA ALA A 173 9.75 18.32 -13.40
C ALA A 173 9.31 16.86 -13.61
N GLU A 174 10.26 15.97 -13.91
CA GLU A 174 9.98 14.55 -14.08
C GLU A 174 9.91 13.83 -12.72
N ALA A 175 10.82 14.14 -11.81
CA ALA A 175 10.79 13.67 -10.43
C ALA A 175 9.49 14.12 -9.70
N ALA A 176 9.07 15.37 -9.92
CA ALA A 176 7.84 15.93 -9.38
C ALA A 176 6.60 15.24 -9.94
N ARG A 177 6.61 14.85 -11.23
CA ARG A 177 5.51 14.08 -11.82
C ARG A 177 5.42 12.68 -11.22
N ASP A 178 6.56 12.00 -11.07
CA ASP A 178 6.61 10.70 -10.40
C ASP A 178 6.15 10.81 -8.94
N ALA A 179 6.51 11.89 -8.25
CA ALA A 179 6.06 12.18 -6.89
C ALA A 179 4.54 12.39 -6.83
N ALA A 180 3.98 13.18 -7.73
CA ALA A 180 2.53 13.39 -7.82
C ALA A 180 1.79 12.06 -8.00
N GLU A 181 2.25 11.25 -8.94
CA GLU A 181 1.64 9.97 -9.29
C GLU A 181 1.75 8.94 -8.18
N SER A 182 2.94 8.76 -7.60
CA SER A 182 3.15 7.79 -6.53
C SER A 182 2.50 8.18 -5.21
N ASN A 183 2.16 9.46 -5.01
CA ASN A 183 1.44 9.91 -3.82
C ASN A 183 -0.06 10.15 -4.09
N GLU A 184 -0.54 9.91 -5.32
CA GLU A 184 -1.91 10.21 -5.78
C GLU A 184 -2.36 11.66 -5.46
N ILE A 185 -1.46 12.63 -5.68
CA ILE A 185 -1.72 14.07 -5.51
C ILE A 185 -1.58 14.82 -6.83
N THR A 186 -2.04 16.06 -6.89
CA THR A 186 -1.84 16.92 -8.07
C THR A 186 -0.40 17.42 -8.15
N LEU A 187 0.06 17.78 -9.34
CA LEU A 187 1.43 18.27 -9.56
C LEU A 187 1.69 19.58 -8.78
N GLU A 188 0.67 20.41 -8.62
CA GLU A 188 0.71 21.66 -7.86
C GLU A 188 0.85 21.42 -6.35
N SER A 189 0.47 20.24 -5.87
CA SER A 189 0.56 19.84 -4.46
C SER A 189 1.89 19.17 -4.12
N VAL A 190 2.78 19.00 -5.10
CA VAL A 190 4.10 18.40 -4.91
C VAL A 190 5.01 19.36 -4.16
N THR A 191 5.71 18.83 -3.17
CA THR A 191 6.72 19.55 -2.40
C THR A 191 8.09 18.93 -2.65
N ASP A 192 9.16 19.64 -2.30
CA ASP A 192 10.53 19.10 -2.38
C ASP A 192 10.70 17.81 -1.55
N ALA A 193 9.96 17.67 -0.45
CA ALA A 193 9.96 16.46 0.35
C ALA A 193 9.38 15.26 -0.42
N HIS A 194 8.31 15.45 -1.19
CA HIS A 194 7.76 14.38 -2.04
C HIS A 194 8.74 13.99 -3.14
N VAL A 195 9.44 14.96 -3.73
CA VAL A 195 10.48 14.70 -4.74
C VAL A 195 11.64 13.93 -4.13
N GLN A 196 12.09 14.32 -2.93
CA GLN A 196 13.17 13.63 -2.25
C GLN A 196 12.80 12.17 -1.93
N LEU A 197 11.57 11.88 -1.51
CA LEU A 197 11.09 10.51 -1.30
C LEU A 197 11.20 9.64 -2.57
N ILE A 198 10.92 10.22 -3.74
CA ILE A 198 11.08 9.52 -5.03
C ILE A 198 12.53 9.25 -5.35
N LEU A 199 13.41 10.23 -5.17
CA LEU A 199 14.84 10.07 -5.43
C LEU A 199 15.48 9.06 -4.47
N ASP A 200 15.09 9.09 -3.20
CA ASP A 200 15.52 8.12 -2.18
C ASP A 200 15.02 6.71 -2.52
N GLU A 201 13.78 6.59 -3.02
CA GLU A 201 13.24 5.31 -3.47
C GLU A 201 13.99 4.77 -4.70
N TYR A 202 14.33 5.63 -5.67
CA TYR A 202 15.17 5.24 -6.80
C TYR A 202 16.56 4.77 -6.33
N ALA A 203 17.18 5.51 -5.41
CA ALA A 203 18.48 5.15 -4.83
C ALA A 203 18.43 3.79 -4.11
N ASN A 204 17.39 3.58 -3.31
CA ASN A 204 17.18 2.36 -2.55
C ASN A 204 16.86 1.16 -3.46
N SER A 205 16.00 1.36 -4.45
CA SER A 205 15.71 0.36 -5.49
C SER A 205 16.98 -0.02 -6.24
N TRP A 206 17.80 0.94 -6.68
CA TRP A 206 19.08 0.66 -7.33
C TRP A 206 20.08 -0.10 -6.45
N LYS A 207 20.12 0.21 -5.15
CA LYS A 207 21.02 -0.44 -4.20
C LYS A 207 20.64 -1.91 -3.96
N LEU A 208 19.35 -2.21 -3.92
CA LEU A 208 18.81 -3.52 -3.55
C LEU A 208 18.46 -4.39 -4.76
N TRP A 209 18.47 -3.82 -5.98
CA TRP A 209 18.15 -4.56 -7.19
C TRP A 209 19.20 -5.66 -7.45
N PRO A 210 18.79 -6.94 -7.57
CA PRO A 210 19.70 -8.08 -7.77
C PRO A 210 20.39 -8.12 -9.15
#